data_AF-A0A1Q6G204-F1
#
_entry.id   AF-A0A1Q6G204-F1
#
_cell.length_a   1.000
_cell.length_b   1.000
_cell.length_c   1.000
_cell.angle_alpha   90.00
_cell.angle_beta   90.00
_cell.angle_gamma   90.00
#
_symmetry.space_group_name_H-M   'P 1'
#
loop_
_entity.id
_entity.type
_entity.pdbx_description
1 polymer ?
#
loop_
_entity_poly.entity_id
_entity_poly.type
_entity_poly.pdbx_seq_one_letter_code
_entity_poly.pdbx_strand_id
1 'polypeptide(L)'
;MTIYAAVVFAAAAVLLLAAARRHAVRRRRDVRRRHYVARIITVLRHDDIFAAERITARTRRHRQALAEALHTIVCHTYGADARLLRIIARQNRLDRFLMRRAAFASGYRRAQYLMLLTSVPPLASRARHLERYTRSRNPYVRIYALSAMLAADPDSAIRRLAAYPHRLTPFDITQISALLRRGLLPIAFEPLLADTNPNLRLLGLGIVRSFGIDTARKHVIRIAEEDNDTAVADDALHTLAALGNDIPTERLRRRIATFDATRRKALCRFFAAQGYSIRTIEAMFDSPECECARKLIDSYKKSIVCKSPSL
;
A
#
# COMPACT_ATOMS: atom_id res chain seq x y z
N MET A 1 16.44 -46.78 -21.35
CA MET A 1 15.87 -46.43 -20.02
C MET A 1 16.90 -45.84 -19.05
N THR A 2 18.13 -46.38 -18.97
CA THR A 2 19.18 -45.93 -18.03
C THR A 2 19.70 -44.50 -18.28
N ILE A 3 19.87 -44.11 -19.54
CA ILE A 3 20.35 -42.76 -19.92
C ILE A 3 19.33 -41.68 -19.55
N TYR A 4 18.04 -41.94 -19.74
CA TYR A 4 16.98 -40.97 -19.42
C TYR A 4 16.85 -40.75 -17.91
N ALA A 5 16.97 -41.81 -17.11
CA ALA A 5 17.00 -41.73 -15.65
C ALA A 5 18.22 -40.93 -15.15
N ALA A 6 19.40 -41.13 -15.75
CA ALA A 6 20.61 -40.39 -15.41
C ALA A 6 20.50 -38.88 -15.73
N VAL A 7 19.93 -38.52 -16.89
CA VAL A 7 19.71 -37.11 -17.27
C VAL A 7 18.71 -36.42 -16.35
N VAL A 8 17.60 -37.10 -16.00
CA VAL A 8 16.61 -36.55 -15.07
C VAL A 8 17.20 -36.35 -13.67
N PHE A 9 17.99 -37.31 -13.18
CA PHE A 9 18.66 -37.20 -11.88
C PHE A 9 19.67 -36.03 -11.86
N ALA A 10 20.48 -35.87 -12.91
CA ALA A 10 21.41 -34.76 -13.04
C ALA A 10 20.69 -33.40 -13.10
N ALA A 11 19.58 -33.30 -13.85
CA ALA A 11 18.77 -32.09 -13.92
C ALA A 11 18.14 -31.75 -12.55
N ALA A 12 17.62 -32.75 -11.83
CA ALA A 12 17.08 -32.58 -10.48
C ALA A 12 18.16 -32.13 -9.48
N ALA A 13 19.36 -32.72 -9.54
CA ALA A 13 20.49 -32.32 -8.70
C ALA A 13 20.90 -30.86 -8.95
N VAL A 14 20.95 -30.42 -10.22
CA VAL A 14 21.25 -29.03 -10.58
C VAL A 14 20.17 -28.07 -10.04
N LEU A 15 18.89 -28.42 -10.15
CA LEU A 15 17.79 -27.62 -9.61
C LEU A 15 17.86 -27.52 -8.08
N LEU A 16 18.15 -28.62 -7.39
CA LEU A 16 18.32 -28.65 -5.93
C LEU A 16 19.52 -27.82 -5.48
N LEU A 17 20.66 -27.91 -6.16
CA LEU A 17 21.84 -27.08 -5.88
C LEU A 17 21.55 -25.60 -6.13
N ALA A 18 20.83 -25.27 -7.21
CA ALA A 18 20.41 -23.90 -7.49
C ALA A 18 19.44 -23.38 -6.41
N ALA A 19 18.51 -24.21 -5.94
CA ALA A 19 17.59 -23.88 -4.86
C ALA A 19 18.33 -23.69 -3.53
N ALA A 20 19.23 -24.60 -3.17
CA ALA A 20 20.07 -24.52 -1.97
C ALA A 20 20.95 -23.28 -1.98
N ARG A 21 21.57 -22.94 -3.12
CA ARG A 21 22.36 -21.72 -3.27
C ARG A 21 21.49 -20.47 -3.14
N ARG A 22 20.30 -20.45 -3.75
CA ARG A 22 19.33 -19.35 -3.59
C ARG A 22 18.90 -19.21 -2.13
N HIS A 23 18.64 -20.32 -1.44
CA HIS A 23 18.26 -20.34 -0.04
C HIS A 23 19.41 -19.81 0.84
N ALA A 24 20.64 -20.25 0.64
CA ALA A 24 21.81 -19.77 1.37
C ALA A 24 22.04 -18.26 1.16
N VAL A 25 21.86 -17.75 -0.07
CA VAL A 25 21.96 -16.31 -0.36
C VAL A 25 20.85 -15.52 0.35
N ARG A 26 19.62 -16.02 0.35
CA ARG A 26 18.49 -15.43 1.07
C ARG A 26 18.76 -15.41 2.58
N ARG A 27 19.16 -16.54 3.17
CA ARG A 27 19.51 -16.65 4.60
C ARG A 27 20.60 -15.66 4.99
N ARG A 28 21.70 -15.58 4.22
CA ARG A 28 22.78 -14.62 4.47
C ARG A 28 22.31 -13.16 4.38
N ARG A 29 21.36 -12.85 3.47
CA ARG A 29 20.75 -11.52 3.37
C ARG A 29 19.87 -11.22 4.58
N ASP A 30 19.05 -12.17 4.99
CA ASP A 30 18.18 -12.02 6.15
C ASP A 30 18.95 -11.84 7.45
N VAL A 31 20.04 -12.60 7.66
CA VAL A 31 20.93 -12.43 8.81
C VAL A 31 21.50 -11.02 8.85
N ARG A 32 22.00 -10.49 7.73
CA ARG A 32 22.50 -9.10 7.65
C ARG A 32 21.40 -8.07 7.92
N ARG A 33 20.21 -8.27 7.36
CA ARG A 33 19.07 -7.37 7.59
C ARG A 33 18.69 -7.35 9.07
N ARG A 34 18.55 -8.52 9.71
CA ARG A 34 18.23 -8.65 11.14
C ARG A 34 19.29 -8.00 12.02
N HIS A 35 20.58 -8.17 11.69
CA HIS A 35 21.67 -7.49 12.37
C HIS A 35 21.49 -5.96 12.37
N TYR A 36 21.16 -5.36 11.22
CA TYR A 36 20.91 -3.92 11.15
C TYR A 36 19.62 -3.50 11.84
N VAL A 37 18.55 -4.28 11.74
CA VAL A 37 17.29 -4.02 12.48
C VAL A 37 17.58 -3.93 13.98
N ALA A 38 18.29 -4.91 14.55
CA ALA A 38 18.63 -4.91 15.98
C ALA A 38 19.46 -3.68 16.38
N ARG A 39 20.43 -3.29 15.57
CA ARG A 39 21.25 -2.09 15.82
C ARG A 39 20.43 -0.80 15.74
N ILE A 40 19.56 -0.66 14.73
CA ILE A 40 18.69 0.52 14.59
C ILE A 40 17.72 0.60 15.77
N ILE A 41 17.11 -0.51 16.18
CA ILE A 41 16.22 -0.54 17.35
C ILE A 41 16.98 -0.10 18.60
N THR A 42 18.22 -0.57 18.79
CA THR A 42 19.04 -0.18 19.94
C THR A 42 19.30 1.33 19.94
N VAL A 43 19.65 1.90 18.79
CA VAL A 43 19.85 3.34 18.61
C VAL A 43 18.58 4.12 18.92
N LEU A 44 17.44 3.71 18.36
CA LEU A 44 16.15 4.38 18.58
C LEU A 44 15.69 4.30 20.04
N ARG A 45 15.97 3.20 20.74
CA ARG A 45 15.59 3.03 22.15
C ARG A 45 16.38 3.92 23.10
N HIS A 46 17.61 4.27 22.76
CA HIS A 46 18.50 5.06 23.62
C HIS A 46 18.69 6.51 23.12
N ASP A 47 17.98 6.89 22.06
CA ASP A 47 18.14 8.19 21.38
C ASP A 47 19.61 8.56 21.08
N ASP A 48 20.42 7.56 20.70
CA ASP A 48 21.88 7.71 20.62
C ASP A 48 22.33 8.11 19.21
N ILE A 49 22.53 9.41 19.02
CA ILE A 49 23.03 10.02 17.78
C ILE A 49 24.41 9.46 17.39
N PHE A 50 25.32 9.31 18.34
CA PHE A 50 26.68 8.84 18.05
C PHE A 50 26.67 7.37 17.62
N ALA A 51 25.84 6.54 18.25
CA ALA A 51 25.65 5.16 17.79
C ALA A 51 25.01 5.09 16.41
N ALA A 52 24.10 6.01 16.07
CA ALA A 52 23.53 6.13 14.73
C ALA A 52 24.62 6.41 13.67
N GLU A 53 25.54 7.34 13.95
CA GLU A 53 26.66 7.68 13.05
C GLU A 53 27.66 6.54 12.87
N ARG A 54 27.83 5.68 13.88
CA ARG A 54 28.67 4.48 13.83
C ARG A 54 28.07 3.34 13.00
N ILE A 55 26.79 3.39 12.63
CA ILE A 55 26.20 2.39 11.72
C ILE A 55 26.72 2.64 10.30
N THR A 56 27.67 1.82 9.86
CA THR A 56 28.28 1.93 8.53
C THR A 56 28.12 0.66 7.70
N ALA A 57 27.83 0.86 6.42
CA ALA A 57 27.61 -0.16 5.41
C ALA A 57 28.51 0.11 4.21
N ARG A 58 29.72 -0.47 4.22
CA ARG A 58 30.76 -0.21 3.21
C ARG A 58 30.49 -0.91 1.88
N THR A 59 29.97 -2.14 1.92
CA THR A 59 29.76 -2.95 0.72
C THR A 59 28.33 -2.81 0.17
N ARG A 60 28.15 -3.10 -1.12
CA ARG A 60 26.84 -3.13 -1.78
C ARG A 60 25.83 -4.01 -1.04
N ARG A 61 26.25 -5.19 -0.56
CA ARG A 61 25.37 -6.13 0.15
C ARG A 61 24.93 -5.59 1.50
N HIS A 62 25.82 -4.88 2.20
CA HIS A 62 25.52 -4.25 3.48
C HIS A 62 24.61 -3.02 3.29
N ARG A 63 24.83 -2.18 2.27
CA ARG A 63 23.93 -1.04 1.98
C ARG A 63 22.52 -1.50 1.64
N GLN A 64 22.43 -2.58 0.87
CA GLN A 64 21.15 -3.21 0.54
C GLN A 64 20.44 -3.72 1.80
N ALA A 65 21.15 -4.45 2.67
CA ALA A 65 20.59 -4.96 3.92
C ALA A 65 20.19 -3.84 4.89
N LEU A 66 20.95 -2.74 4.93
CA LEU A 66 20.64 -1.57 5.74
C LEU A 66 19.40 -0.84 5.23
N ALA A 67 19.28 -0.62 3.92
CA ALA A 67 18.08 -0.03 3.33
C ALA A 67 16.82 -0.88 3.60
N GLU A 68 16.94 -2.20 3.52
CA GLU A 68 15.86 -3.12 3.88
C GLU A 68 15.51 -3.06 5.36
N ALA A 69 16.51 -2.96 6.24
CA ALA A 69 16.29 -2.82 7.67
C ALA A 69 15.56 -1.50 8.00
N LEU A 70 16.00 -0.37 7.43
CA LEU A 70 15.32 0.92 7.59
C LEU A 70 13.87 0.84 7.11
N HIS A 71 13.64 0.25 5.94
CA HIS A 71 12.28 0.06 5.43
C HIS A 71 11.44 -0.82 6.35
N THR A 72 11.99 -1.91 6.90
CA THR A 72 11.29 -2.74 7.89
C THR A 72 10.89 -1.93 9.12
N ILE A 73 11.80 -1.15 9.70
CA ILE A 73 11.51 -0.30 10.86
C ILE A 73 10.41 0.72 10.53
N VAL A 74 10.56 1.46 9.44
CA VAL A 74 9.62 2.51 9.02
C VAL A 74 8.23 1.94 8.70
N CYS A 75 8.12 0.69 8.25
CA CYS A 75 6.84 0.04 7.98
C CYS A 75 6.16 -0.53 9.23
N HIS A 76 6.90 -0.84 10.30
CA HIS A 76 6.37 -1.56 11.48
C HIS A 76 6.38 -0.72 12.76
N THR A 77 7.01 0.45 12.75
CA THR A 77 7.15 1.30 13.94
C THR A 77 6.56 2.68 13.63
N TYR A 78 5.37 2.94 14.19
CA TYR A 78 4.78 4.28 14.20
C TYR A 78 5.65 5.21 15.07
N GLY A 79 5.88 6.44 14.61
CA GLY A 79 6.63 7.44 15.37
C GLY A 79 8.14 7.18 15.51
N ALA A 80 8.73 6.30 14.71
CA ALA A 80 10.19 6.11 14.71
C ALA A 80 10.90 7.43 14.43
N ASP A 81 11.92 7.78 15.23
CA ASP A 81 12.59 9.06 15.10
C ASP A 81 13.22 9.24 13.71
N ALA A 82 12.57 10.07 12.91
CA ALA A 82 12.97 10.39 11.57
C ALA A 82 14.35 11.04 11.53
N ARG A 83 14.83 11.70 12.58
CA ARG A 83 16.17 12.31 12.65
C ARG A 83 17.24 11.23 12.65
N LEU A 84 17.21 10.28 13.59
CA LEU A 84 18.20 9.19 13.67
C LEU A 84 18.22 8.35 12.39
N LEU A 85 17.05 8.00 11.85
CA LEU A 85 16.96 7.25 10.60
C LEU A 85 17.55 8.02 9.41
N ARG A 86 17.34 9.35 9.35
CA ARG A 86 17.96 10.23 8.33
C ARG A 86 19.47 10.29 8.46
N ILE A 87 20.02 10.31 9.68
CA ILE A 87 21.48 10.28 9.92
C ILE A 87 22.08 9.00 9.35
N ILE A 88 21.53 7.84 9.73
CA ILE A 88 21.98 6.53 9.25
C ILE A 88 21.92 6.45 7.72
N ALA A 89 20.79 6.89 7.14
CA ALA A 89 20.60 6.90 5.70
C ALA A 89 21.61 7.79 4.95
N ARG A 90 21.83 9.00 5.45
CA ARG A 90 22.73 10.00 4.86
C ARG A 90 24.18 9.56 4.93
N GLN A 91 24.63 9.10 6.09
CA GLN A 91 25.99 8.61 6.32
C GLN A 91 26.35 7.47 5.35
N ASN A 92 25.38 6.61 5.05
CA ASN A 92 25.56 5.49 4.14
C ASN A 92 25.23 5.80 2.67
N ARG A 93 24.87 7.05 2.35
CA ARG A 93 24.48 7.54 1.01
C ARG A 93 23.46 6.60 0.34
N LEU A 94 22.50 6.10 1.12
CA LEU A 94 21.57 5.06 0.68
C LEU A 94 20.66 5.54 -0.44
N ASP A 95 20.27 6.81 -0.42
CA ASP A 95 19.54 7.48 -1.49
C ASP A 95 20.28 7.40 -2.84
N ARG A 96 21.54 7.82 -2.90
CA ARG A 96 22.38 7.75 -4.12
C ARG A 96 22.59 6.31 -4.56
N PHE A 97 22.84 5.43 -3.59
CA PHE A 97 23.00 4.01 -3.85
C PHE A 97 21.74 3.43 -4.51
N LEU A 98 20.56 3.61 -3.92
CA LEU A 98 19.30 3.07 -4.42
C LEU A 98 18.88 3.70 -5.75
N MET A 99 19.05 5.01 -5.94
CA MET A 99 18.79 5.67 -7.23
C MET A 99 19.65 5.09 -8.34
N ARG A 100 20.96 4.91 -8.09
CA ARG A 100 21.86 4.28 -9.05
C ARG A 100 21.43 2.85 -9.35
N ARG A 101 21.03 2.08 -8.33
CA ARG A 101 20.52 0.71 -8.52
C ARG A 101 19.22 0.68 -9.32
N ALA A 102 18.30 1.60 -9.08
CA ALA A 102 17.04 1.72 -9.81
C ALA A 102 17.27 2.05 -11.30
N ALA A 103 18.26 2.90 -11.61
CA ALA A 103 18.63 3.25 -12.98
C ALA A 103 19.08 2.03 -13.80
N PHE A 104 19.89 1.14 -13.21
CA PHE A 104 20.38 -0.07 -13.89
C PHE A 104 19.47 -1.30 -13.76
N ALA A 105 18.42 -1.23 -12.96
CA ALA A 105 17.47 -2.33 -12.78
C ALA A 105 16.28 -2.20 -13.74
N SER A 106 15.55 -3.29 -13.95
CA SER A 106 14.29 -3.33 -14.70
C SER A 106 13.19 -4.03 -13.90
N GLY A 107 11.94 -3.82 -14.30
CA GLY A 107 10.75 -4.49 -13.75
C GLY A 107 10.67 -4.46 -12.22
N TYR A 108 10.39 -5.62 -11.62
CA TYR A 108 10.24 -5.77 -10.18
C TYR A 108 11.48 -5.42 -9.37
N ARG A 109 12.70 -5.62 -9.90
CA ARG A 109 13.92 -5.21 -9.19
C ARG A 109 14.02 -3.69 -9.09
N ARG A 110 13.63 -2.97 -10.15
CA ARG A 110 13.55 -1.50 -10.12
C ARG A 110 12.49 -1.05 -9.11
N ALA A 111 11.29 -1.65 -9.17
CA ALA A 111 10.22 -1.36 -8.22
C ALA A 111 10.68 -1.55 -6.77
N GLN A 112 11.41 -2.64 -6.47
CA GLN A 112 11.95 -2.88 -5.14
C GLN A 112 12.92 -1.78 -4.67
N TYR A 113 13.82 -1.30 -5.53
CA TYR A 113 14.73 -0.22 -5.16
C TYR A 113 14.00 1.11 -4.91
N LEU A 114 12.97 1.40 -5.71
CA LEU A 114 12.13 2.58 -5.52
C LEU A 114 11.27 2.47 -4.25
N MET A 115 10.76 1.27 -3.93
CA MET A 115 10.03 1.01 -2.69
C MET A 115 10.91 1.31 -1.47
N LEU A 116 12.17 0.85 -1.48
CA LEU A 116 13.12 1.15 -0.40
C LEU A 116 13.44 2.65 -0.30
N LEU A 117 13.43 3.39 -1.43
CA LEU A 117 13.59 4.85 -1.42
C LEU A 117 12.44 5.57 -0.72
N THR A 118 11.25 4.99 -0.59
CA THR A 118 10.15 5.62 0.17
C THR A 118 10.47 5.77 1.65
N SER A 119 11.33 4.91 2.20
CA SER A 119 11.79 4.97 3.60
C SER A 119 13.11 5.71 3.76
N VAL A 120 13.80 5.97 2.64
CA VAL A 120 15.07 6.68 2.60
C VAL A 120 14.99 7.72 1.47
N PRO A 121 14.11 8.73 1.61
CA PRO A 121 13.80 9.62 0.51
C PRO A 121 15.05 10.41 0.08
N PRO A 122 15.25 10.61 -1.23
CA PRO A 122 16.30 11.50 -1.71
C PRO A 122 16.00 12.94 -1.32
N LEU A 123 17.00 13.81 -1.42
CA LEU A 123 16.75 15.26 -1.34
C LEU A 123 15.75 15.69 -2.43
N ALA A 124 14.87 16.64 -2.10
CA ALA A 124 13.84 17.16 -3.00
C ALA A 124 14.38 17.53 -4.39
N SER A 125 15.56 18.17 -4.46
CA SER A 125 16.22 18.54 -5.73
C SER A 125 16.51 17.33 -6.64
N ARG A 126 16.83 16.17 -6.04
CA ARG A 126 17.13 14.92 -6.75
C ARG A 126 15.89 14.07 -7.01
N ALA A 127 14.82 14.27 -6.26
CA ALA A 127 13.55 13.57 -6.45
C ALA A 127 12.95 13.84 -7.83
N ARG A 128 13.25 14.98 -8.46
CA ARG A 128 12.85 15.29 -9.85
C ARG A 128 13.28 14.21 -10.86
N HIS A 129 14.43 13.57 -10.65
CA HIS A 129 14.88 12.47 -11.52
C HIS A 129 13.98 11.23 -11.46
N LEU A 130 13.14 11.10 -10.44
CA LEU A 130 12.17 10.00 -10.33
C LEU A 130 10.93 10.22 -11.19
N GLU A 131 10.69 11.44 -11.70
CA GLU A 131 9.51 11.76 -12.51
C GLU A 131 9.44 10.94 -13.80
N ARG A 132 10.57 10.56 -14.38
CA ARG A 132 10.58 9.64 -15.54
C ARG A 132 10.00 8.26 -15.21
N TYR A 133 10.08 7.83 -13.95
CA TYR A 133 9.59 6.52 -13.52
C TYR A 133 8.09 6.54 -13.22
N THR A 134 7.48 7.70 -12.96
CA THR A 134 6.02 7.81 -12.79
C THR A 134 5.25 7.51 -14.08
N ARG A 135 5.92 7.62 -15.23
CA ARG A 135 5.40 7.26 -16.57
C ARG A 135 5.72 5.82 -17.00
N SER A 136 6.27 5.00 -16.09
CA SER A 136 6.59 3.60 -16.37
C SER A 136 5.33 2.77 -16.62
N ARG A 137 5.37 1.88 -17.62
CA ARG A 137 4.31 0.87 -17.85
C ARG A 137 4.11 -0.08 -16.67
N ASN A 138 5.14 -0.31 -15.86
CA ASN A 138 5.03 -1.15 -14.67
C ASN A 138 4.36 -0.37 -13.51
N PRO A 139 3.20 -0.83 -12.98
CA PRO A 139 2.43 -0.13 -11.97
C PRO A 139 3.17 0.06 -10.64
N TYR A 140 3.97 -0.92 -10.23
CA TYR A 140 4.77 -0.82 -9.01
C TYR A 140 5.90 0.20 -9.14
N VAL A 141 6.53 0.30 -10.32
CA VAL A 141 7.60 1.28 -10.55
C VAL A 141 7.04 2.70 -10.46
N ARG A 142 5.89 2.97 -11.09
CA ARG A 142 5.29 4.32 -11.09
C ARG A 142 4.87 4.77 -9.69
N ILE A 143 4.20 3.90 -8.92
CA ILE A 143 3.73 4.27 -7.59
C ILE A 143 4.88 4.44 -6.61
N TYR A 144 5.86 3.53 -6.59
CA TYR A 144 7.00 3.70 -5.69
C TYR A 144 7.86 4.91 -6.07
N ALA A 145 7.94 5.27 -7.36
CA ALA A 145 8.55 6.52 -7.77
C ALA A 145 7.77 7.74 -7.25
N LEU A 146 6.44 7.75 -7.43
CA LEU A 146 5.58 8.81 -6.91
C LEU A 146 5.71 8.92 -5.39
N SER A 147 5.53 7.83 -4.65
CA SER A 147 5.66 7.79 -3.19
C SER A 147 7.03 8.28 -2.70
N ALA A 148 8.12 7.93 -3.38
CA ALA A 148 9.44 8.44 -3.04
C ALA A 148 9.59 9.94 -3.33
N MET A 149 8.92 10.48 -4.36
CA MET A 149 8.85 11.92 -4.63
C MET A 149 8.03 12.66 -3.57
N LEU A 150 6.88 12.11 -3.16
CA LEU A 150 6.03 12.69 -2.12
C LEU A 150 6.76 12.72 -0.77
N ALA A 151 7.44 11.64 -0.40
CA ALA A 151 8.21 11.56 0.83
C ALA A 151 9.45 12.48 0.84
N ALA A 152 9.98 12.83 -0.33
CA ALA A 152 11.14 13.72 -0.47
C ALA A 152 10.79 15.21 -0.44
N ASP A 153 9.57 15.56 -0.82
CA ASP A 153 9.08 16.93 -1.02
C ASP A 153 7.57 16.98 -0.71
N PRO A 154 7.20 16.92 0.59
CA PRO A 154 5.80 16.87 1.02
C PRO A 154 4.99 18.10 0.63
N ASP A 155 5.63 19.28 0.62
CA ASP A 155 4.98 20.55 0.28
C ASP A 155 4.46 20.57 -1.17
N SER A 156 5.10 19.79 -2.04
CA SER A 156 4.69 19.63 -3.43
C SER A 156 3.72 18.47 -3.66
N ALA A 157 3.30 17.76 -2.61
CA ALA A 157 2.57 16.49 -2.73
C ALA A 157 1.25 16.63 -3.49
N ILE A 158 0.40 17.59 -3.12
CA ILE A 158 -0.91 17.82 -3.77
C ILE A 158 -0.72 18.11 -5.26
N ARG A 159 0.21 19.02 -5.60
CA ARG A 159 0.53 19.35 -7.00
C ARG A 159 1.00 18.12 -7.79
N ARG A 160 1.84 17.28 -7.19
CA ARG A 160 2.36 16.05 -7.83
C ARG A 160 1.28 14.98 -8.01
N LEU A 161 0.37 14.85 -7.04
CA LEU A 161 -0.77 13.94 -7.12
C LEU A 161 -1.77 14.38 -8.18
N ALA A 162 -2.06 15.68 -8.27
CA ALA A 162 -2.92 16.25 -9.29
C ALA A 162 -2.33 16.07 -10.70
N ALA A 163 -1.01 16.23 -10.85
CA ALA A 163 -0.29 16.05 -12.11
C ALA A 163 0.03 14.57 -12.44
N TYR A 164 -0.33 13.62 -11.57
CA TYR A 164 -0.03 12.21 -11.81
C TYR A 164 -0.88 11.68 -12.98
N PRO A 165 -0.26 11.17 -14.06
CA PRO A 165 -0.96 10.91 -15.33
C PRO A 165 -1.85 9.65 -15.29
N HIS A 166 -1.81 8.88 -14.21
CA HIS A 166 -2.59 7.65 -14.07
C HIS A 166 -3.65 7.83 -12.99
N ARG A 167 -4.79 7.16 -13.16
CA ARG A 167 -5.79 7.04 -12.11
C ARG A 167 -5.19 6.28 -10.91
N LEU A 168 -5.37 6.83 -9.71
CA LEU A 168 -4.97 6.15 -8.49
C LEU A 168 -5.80 4.89 -8.31
N THR A 169 -5.12 3.77 -8.13
CA THR A 169 -5.73 2.49 -7.78
C THR A 169 -5.86 2.36 -6.26
N PRO A 170 -6.69 1.42 -5.74
CA PRO A 170 -6.70 1.12 -4.31
C PRO A 170 -5.31 0.79 -3.75
N PHE A 171 -4.48 0.09 -4.53
CA PHE A 171 -3.09 -0.16 -4.16
C PHE A 171 -2.29 1.14 -4.04
N ASP A 172 -2.40 2.07 -4.99
CA ASP A 172 -1.71 3.35 -4.95
C ASP A 172 -2.10 4.17 -3.71
N ILE A 173 -3.40 4.21 -3.41
CA ILE A 173 -3.94 4.85 -2.21
C ILE A 173 -3.32 4.23 -0.96
N THR A 174 -3.24 2.89 -0.84
CA THR A 174 -2.60 2.27 0.34
C THR A 174 -1.14 2.66 0.53
N GLN A 175 -0.39 2.82 -0.57
CA GLN A 175 1.01 3.24 -0.50
C GLN A 175 1.14 4.71 -0.05
N ILE A 176 0.25 5.59 -0.52
CA ILE A 176 0.23 7.00 -0.11
C ILE A 176 -0.26 7.14 1.34
N SER A 177 -1.32 6.40 1.72
CA SER A 177 -1.81 6.33 3.11
C SER A 177 -0.75 5.83 4.08
N ALA A 178 0.15 4.94 3.65
CA ALA A 178 1.29 4.53 4.47
C ALA A 178 2.27 5.68 4.76
N LEU A 179 2.41 6.66 3.86
CA LEU A 179 3.21 7.87 4.10
C LEU A 179 2.50 8.82 5.09
N LEU A 180 1.19 8.98 4.95
CA LEU A 180 0.37 9.76 5.90
C LEU A 180 0.47 9.20 7.33
N ARG A 181 0.33 7.89 7.48
CA ARG A 181 0.47 7.16 8.75
C ARG A 181 1.84 7.33 9.42
N ARG A 182 2.88 7.66 8.64
CA ARG A 182 4.24 7.94 9.14
C ARG A 182 4.45 9.41 9.50
N GLY A 183 3.44 10.26 9.31
CA GLY A 183 3.56 11.71 9.51
C GLY A 183 4.39 12.40 8.43
N LEU A 184 4.57 11.78 7.25
CA LEU A 184 5.41 12.34 6.18
C LEU A 184 4.66 13.28 5.23
N LEU A 185 3.33 13.26 5.25
CA LEU A 185 2.49 14.06 4.36
C LEU A 185 1.50 14.88 5.21
N PRO A 186 1.60 16.22 5.21
CA PRO A 186 0.67 17.07 5.93
C PRO A 186 -0.55 17.37 5.03
N ILE A 187 -1.35 16.35 4.73
CA ILE A 187 -2.50 16.47 3.82
C ILE A 187 -3.81 16.25 4.59
N ALA A 188 -4.66 17.27 4.60
CA ALA A 188 -6.04 17.19 5.09
C ALA A 188 -6.96 16.54 4.05
N PHE A 189 -8.02 15.86 4.47
CA PHE A 189 -8.91 15.13 3.55
C PHE A 189 -10.00 16.02 2.96
N GLU A 190 -10.44 17.05 3.69
CA GLU A 190 -11.55 17.92 3.30
C GLU A 190 -11.28 18.64 1.98
N PRO A 191 -10.11 19.27 1.76
CA PRO A 191 -9.80 19.90 0.48
C PRO A 191 -9.73 18.88 -0.66
N LEU A 192 -9.28 17.66 -0.38
CA LEU A 192 -9.19 16.60 -1.38
C LEU A 192 -10.56 16.13 -1.85
N LEU A 193 -11.53 16.01 -0.94
CA LEU A 193 -12.90 15.62 -1.27
C LEU A 193 -13.63 16.67 -2.12
N ALA A 194 -13.34 17.95 -1.88
CA ALA A 194 -13.93 19.08 -2.58
C ALA A 194 -13.25 19.42 -3.92
N ASP A 195 -12.04 18.89 -4.17
CA ASP A 195 -11.30 19.16 -5.41
C ASP A 195 -12.03 18.57 -6.63
N THR A 196 -11.78 19.16 -7.80
CA THR A 196 -12.28 18.63 -9.09
C THR A 196 -11.42 17.48 -9.62
N ASN A 197 -10.16 17.38 -9.19
CA ASN A 197 -9.23 16.38 -9.66
C ASN A 197 -9.58 15.00 -9.07
N PRO A 198 -9.91 14.02 -9.91
CA PRO A 198 -10.37 12.71 -9.47
C PRO A 198 -9.30 11.94 -8.67
N ASN A 199 -8.01 12.13 -8.93
CA ASN A 199 -6.96 11.50 -8.12
C ASN A 199 -6.92 12.07 -6.71
N LEU A 200 -7.12 13.37 -6.55
CA LEU A 200 -7.19 14.00 -5.23
C LEU A 200 -8.41 13.51 -4.47
N ARG A 201 -9.58 13.44 -5.12
CA ARG A 201 -10.82 12.92 -4.51
C ARG A 201 -10.70 11.46 -4.11
N LEU A 202 -10.16 10.59 -4.98
CA LEU A 202 -9.87 9.20 -4.66
C LEU A 202 -8.93 9.06 -3.46
N LEU A 203 -7.90 9.92 -3.37
CA LEU A 203 -7.05 9.93 -2.19
C LEU A 203 -7.82 10.39 -0.94
N GLY A 204 -8.63 11.43 -1.03
CA GLY A 204 -9.47 11.92 0.08
C GLY A 204 -10.40 10.84 0.61
N LEU A 205 -11.12 10.15 -0.27
CA LEU A 205 -11.97 9.00 0.06
C LEU A 205 -11.15 7.86 0.68
N GLY A 206 -9.99 7.57 0.10
CA GLY A 206 -9.03 6.61 0.60
C GLY A 206 -8.54 6.90 2.03
N ILE A 207 -8.29 8.18 2.36
CA ILE A 207 -7.91 8.64 3.70
C ILE A 207 -9.09 8.44 4.65
N VAL A 208 -10.27 8.96 4.31
CA VAL A 208 -11.49 8.80 5.12
C VAL A 208 -11.74 7.34 5.47
N ARG A 209 -11.65 6.44 4.48
CA ARG A 209 -11.78 4.99 4.69
C ARG A 209 -10.65 4.40 5.55
N SER A 210 -9.41 4.81 5.33
CA SER A 210 -8.23 4.25 6.02
C SER A 210 -8.14 4.65 7.49
N PHE A 211 -8.78 5.76 7.87
CA PHE A 211 -8.75 6.32 9.22
C PHE A 211 -10.13 6.35 9.91
N GLY A 212 -11.21 5.92 9.23
CA GLY A 212 -12.55 5.85 9.81
C GLY A 212 -13.14 7.22 10.16
N ILE A 213 -12.99 8.21 9.27
CA ILE A 213 -13.37 9.60 9.54
C ILE A 213 -14.88 9.81 9.32
N ASP A 214 -15.69 9.57 10.35
CA ASP A 214 -17.15 9.65 10.25
C ASP A 214 -17.68 11.07 9.96
N THR A 215 -16.96 12.12 10.39
CA THR A 215 -17.32 13.53 10.09
C THR A 215 -17.35 13.83 8.59
N ALA A 216 -16.66 13.03 7.76
CA ALA A 216 -16.66 13.16 6.31
C ALA A 216 -17.95 12.61 5.65
N ARG A 217 -18.79 11.86 6.37
CA ARG A 217 -19.92 11.09 5.83
C ARG A 217 -20.82 11.90 4.90
N LYS A 218 -21.22 13.11 5.30
CA LYS A 218 -22.08 13.99 4.48
C LYS A 218 -21.44 14.33 3.12
N HIS A 219 -20.12 14.56 3.09
CA HIS A 219 -19.39 14.81 1.85
C HIS A 219 -19.32 13.53 1.00
N VAL A 220 -19.04 12.39 1.61
CA VAL A 220 -18.97 11.10 0.89
C VAL A 220 -20.32 10.72 0.28
N ILE A 221 -21.44 10.94 0.97
CA ILE A 221 -22.80 10.73 0.43
C ILE A 221 -23.00 11.59 -0.82
N ARG A 222 -22.68 12.90 -0.74
CA ARG A 222 -22.81 13.81 -1.88
C ARG A 222 -21.98 13.35 -3.08
N ILE A 223 -20.73 12.92 -2.85
CA ILE A 223 -19.86 12.39 -3.90
C ILE A 223 -20.50 11.12 -4.52
N ALA A 224 -20.94 10.18 -3.68
CA ALA A 224 -21.56 8.95 -4.16
C ALA A 224 -22.83 9.21 -4.98
N GLU A 225 -23.60 10.24 -4.64
CA GLU A 225 -24.85 10.61 -5.32
C GLU A 225 -24.67 11.45 -6.58
N GLU A 226 -23.73 12.40 -6.58
CA GLU A 226 -23.68 13.50 -7.56
C GLU A 226 -22.45 13.49 -8.47
N ASP A 227 -21.41 12.73 -8.12
CA ASP A 227 -20.15 12.78 -8.87
C ASP A 227 -20.29 12.19 -10.27
N ASN A 228 -19.75 12.89 -11.27
CA ASN A 228 -19.76 12.46 -12.66
C ASN A 228 -18.68 11.41 -12.95
N ASP A 229 -17.58 11.38 -12.17
CA ASP A 229 -16.56 10.34 -12.32
C ASP A 229 -17.04 9.05 -11.65
N THR A 230 -17.26 8.02 -12.46
CA THR A 230 -17.80 6.73 -12.00
C THR A 230 -16.88 6.02 -11.03
N ALA A 231 -15.55 6.15 -11.18
CA ALA A 231 -14.60 5.52 -10.29
C ALA A 231 -14.54 6.23 -8.93
N VAL A 232 -14.66 7.56 -8.91
CA VAL A 232 -14.74 8.32 -7.66
C VAL A 232 -16.04 8.00 -6.92
N ALA A 233 -17.16 7.95 -7.62
CA ALA A 233 -18.45 7.58 -7.04
C ALA A 233 -18.46 6.14 -6.48
N ASP A 234 -17.81 5.19 -7.17
CA ASP A 234 -17.64 3.82 -6.66
C ASP A 234 -16.78 3.77 -5.40
N ASP A 235 -15.65 4.46 -5.39
CA ASP A 235 -14.80 4.49 -4.20
C ASP A 235 -15.51 5.20 -3.03
N ALA A 236 -16.39 6.16 -3.31
CA ALA A 236 -17.24 6.80 -2.30
C ALA A 236 -18.27 5.81 -1.72
N LEU A 237 -18.93 5.00 -2.55
CA LEU A 237 -19.80 3.92 -2.09
C LEU A 237 -19.06 2.90 -1.22
N HIS A 238 -17.86 2.48 -1.63
CA HIS A 238 -17.01 1.61 -0.82
C HIS A 238 -16.57 2.26 0.49
N THR A 239 -16.35 3.57 0.49
CA THR A 239 -16.01 4.35 1.68
C THR A 239 -17.19 4.44 2.63
N LEU A 240 -18.41 4.72 2.15
CA LEU A 240 -19.64 4.71 2.97
C LEU A 240 -19.88 3.34 3.60
N ALA A 241 -19.78 2.28 2.80
CA ALA A 241 -19.93 0.93 3.30
C ALA A 241 -18.91 0.63 4.42
N ALA A 242 -17.65 1.04 4.26
CA ALA A 242 -16.63 0.87 5.29
C ALA A 242 -16.82 1.72 6.55
N LEU A 243 -17.46 2.90 6.46
CA LEU A 243 -17.81 3.73 7.62
C LEU A 243 -18.97 3.16 8.45
N GLY A 244 -19.73 2.19 7.92
CA GLY A 244 -20.86 1.54 8.62
C GLY A 244 -22.11 2.42 8.81
N ASN A 245 -23.17 1.82 9.38
CA ASN A 245 -24.49 2.40 9.72
C ASN A 245 -25.46 2.68 8.54
N ASP A 246 -26.67 3.17 8.86
CA ASP A 246 -27.82 3.34 7.94
C ASP A 246 -27.44 3.99 6.61
N ILE A 247 -27.56 3.22 5.53
CA ILE A 247 -27.54 3.74 4.17
C ILE A 247 -28.96 3.59 3.64
N PRO A 248 -29.76 4.67 3.72
CA PRO A 248 -30.47 5.04 2.51
C PRO A 248 -30.76 6.55 2.37
N THR A 249 -30.19 7.14 1.34
CA THR A 249 -30.87 8.21 0.60
C THR A 249 -31.52 7.60 -0.65
N GLU A 250 -32.75 8.02 -0.94
CA GLU A 250 -33.49 7.55 -2.13
C GLU A 250 -32.73 7.83 -3.43
N ARG A 251 -31.96 8.91 -3.45
CA ARG A 251 -31.09 9.27 -4.57
C ARG A 251 -29.98 8.24 -4.79
N LEU A 252 -29.35 7.75 -3.72
CA LEU A 252 -28.30 6.74 -3.83
C LEU A 252 -28.85 5.40 -4.30
N ARG A 253 -30.04 4.99 -3.83
CA ARG A 253 -30.73 3.79 -4.33
C ARG A 253 -30.99 3.88 -5.83
N ARG A 254 -31.59 4.99 -6.29
CA ARG A 254 -31.83 5.23 -7.71
C ARG A 254 -30.55 5.16 -8.53
N ARG A 255 -29.44 5.70 -8.02
CA ARG A 255 -28.14 5.64 -8.68
C ARG A 255 -27.55 4.22 -8.74
N ILE A 256 -27.64 3.44 -7.67
CA ILE A 256 -27.19 2.04 -7.67
C ILE A 256 -28.00 1.22 -8.68
N ALA A 257 -29.30 1.48 -8.81
CA ALA A 257 -30.17 0.82 -9.78
C ALA A 257 -29.73 1.04 -11.24
N THR A 258 -29.06 2.16 -11.56
CA THR A 258 -28.54 2.41 -12.92
C THR A 258 -27.26 1.64 -13.24
N PHE A 259 -26.62 0.98 -12.26
CA PHE A 259 -25.39 0.23 -12.49
C PHE A 259 -25.69 -1.09 -13.18
N ASP A 260 -24.72 -1.64 -13.91
CA ASP A 260 -24.83 -3.00 -14.45
C ASP A 260 -24.87 -4.06 -13.32
N ALA A 261 -25.38 -5.25 -13.66
CA ALA A 261 -25.53 -6.34 -12.70
C ALA A 261 -24.20 -6.80 -12.06
N THR A 262 -23.08 -6.70 -12.79
CA THR A 262 -21.76 -7.11 -12.28
C THR A 262 -21.30 -6.15 -11.18
N ARG A 263 -21.44 -4.86 -11.41
CA ARG A 263 -21.11 -3.78 -10.48
C ARG A 263 -22.00 -3.83 -9.24
N ARG A 264 -23.33 -4.00 -9.41
CA ARG A 264 -24.26 -4.19 -8.27
C ARG A 264 -23.91 -5.42 -7.44
N LYS A 265 -23.60 -6.55 -8.09
CA LYS A 265 -23.18 -7.79 -7.40
C LYS A 265 -21.86 -7.61 -6.64
N ALA A 266 -20.89 -6.89 -7.20
CA ALA A 266 -19.63 -6.60 -6.51
C ALA A 266 -19.86 -5.72 -5.27
N LEU A 267 -20.71 -4.70 -5.39
CA LEU A 267 -21.07 -3.83 -4.28
C LEU A 267 -21.82 -4.61 -3.18
N CYS A 268 -22.82 -5.40 -3.54
CA CYS A 268 -23.57 -6.26 -2.61
C CYS A 268 -22.65 -7.22 -1.81
N ARG A 269 -21.68 -7.86 -2.47
CA ARG A 269 -20.64 -8.66 -1.80
C ARG A 269 -19.78 -7.86 -0.85
N PHE A 270 -19.43 -6.63 -1.24
CA PHE A 270 -18.64 -5.74 -0.40
C PHE A 270 -19.40 -5.35 0.87
N PHE A 271 -20.68 -4.99 0.75
CA PHE A 271 -21.53 -4.72 1.92
C PHE A 271 -21.62 -5.92 2.86
N ALA A 272 -21.82 -7.13 2.33
CA ALA A 272 -21.78 -8.35 3.13
C ALA A 272 -20.44 -8.53 3.86
N ALA A 273 -19.32 -8.26 3.19
CA ALA A 273 -17.98 -8.34 3.79
C ALA A 273 -17.72 -7.26 4.85
N GLN A 274 -18.39 -6.11 4.78
CA GLN A 274 -18.37 -5.07 5.82
C GLN A 274 -19.31 -5.37 7.00
N GLY A 275 -20.02 -6.50 6.98
CA GLY A 275 -20.85 -6.96 8.09
C GLY A 275 -22.29 -6.42 8.10
N TYR A 276 -22.78 -5.88 6.98
CA TYR A 276 -24.18 -5.44 6.88
C TYR A 276 -25.14 -6.63 7.02
N SER A 277 -26.30 -6.38 7.64
CA SER A 277 -27.35 -7.38 7.76
C SER A 277 -27.96 -7.72 6.39
N ILE A 278 -28.44 -8.95 6.22
CA ILE A 278 -29.10 -9.36 4.97
C ILE A 278 -30.33 -8.48 4.67
N ARG A 279 -31.08 -8.07 5.70
CA ARG A 279 -32.24 -7.18 5.56
C ARG A 279 -31.85 -5.82 4.98
N THR A 280 -30.72 -5.27 5.43
CA THR A 280 -30.20 -3.98 4.92
C THR A 280 -29.77 -4.11 3.45
N ILE A 281 -29.15 -5.24 3.08
CA ILE A 281 -28.72 -5.51 1.71
C ILE A 281 -29.93 -5.69 0.78
N GLU A 282 -30.93 -6.48 1.19
CA GLU A 282 -32.16 -6.71 0.42
C GLU A 282 -32.98 -5.43 0.23
N ALA A 283 -32.84 -4.43 1.12
CA ALA A 283 -33.46 -3.11 0.96
C ALA A 283 -32.73 -2.19 -0.05
N MET A 284 -31.59 -2.62 -0.60
CA MET A 284 -30.76 -1.84 -1.52
C MET A 284 -30.54 -2.51 -2.89
N PHE A 285 -30.62 -3.84 -2.95
CA PHE A 285 -30.30 -4.63 -4.13
C PHE A 285 -31.42 -5.62 -4.43
N ASP A 286 -31.55 -5.99 -5.70
CA ASP A 286 -32.54 -7.00 -6.12
C ASP A 286 -32.14 -8.41 -5.64
N SER A 287 -33.12 -9.32 -5.67
CA SER A 287 -32.99 -10.71 -5.22
C SER A 287 -31.81 -11.50 -5.83
N PRO A 288 -31.53 -11.45 -7.15
CA PRO A 288 -30.44 -12.26 -7.73
C PRO A 288 -29.05 -11.80 -7.28
N GLU A 289 -28.84 -10.52 -6.97
CA GLU A 289 -27.59 -10.01 -6.40
C GLU A 289 -27.43 -10.47 -4.94
N CYS A 290 -28.53 -10.52 -4.18
CA CYS A 290 -28.55 -10.87 -2.76
C CYS A 290 -28.24 -12.35 -2.47
N GLU A 291 -28.50 -13.26 -3.41
CA GLU A 291 -28.25 -14.70 -3.19
C GLU A 291 -26.78 -14.99 -2.83
N CYS A 292 -25.85 -14.29 -3.49
CA CYS A 292 -24.42 -14.43 -3.21
C CYS A 292 -24.02 -13.84 -1.85
N ALA A 293 -24.62 -12.72 -1.45
CA ALA A 293 -24.39 -12.11 -0.14
C ALA A 293 -24.94 -12.99 0.98
N ARG A 294 -26.11 -13.61 0.80
CA ARG A 294 -26.71 -14.55 1.75
C ARG A 294 -25.79 -15.75 2.01
N LYS A 295 -25.29 -16.39 0.94
CA LYS A 295 -24.30 -17.49 1.04
C LYS A 295 -23.03 -17.07 1.79
N LEU A 296 -22.51 -15.86 1.53
CA LEU A 296 -21.34 -15.34 2.23
C LEU A 296 -21.62 -15.15 3.72
N ILE A 297 -22.70 -14.46 4.08
CA ILE A 297 -23.10 -14.20 5.47
C ILE A 297 -23.32 -15.52 6.23
N ASP A 298 -24.02 -16.47 5.62
CA ASP A 298 -24.28 -17.78 6.23
C ASP A 298 -23.01 -18.59 6.45
N SER A 299 -22.02 -18.48 5.54
CA SER A 299 -20.71 -19.13 5.74
C SER A 299 -19.95 -18.56 6.94
N TYR A 300 -19.98 -17.24 7.14
CA TYR A 300 -19.35 -16.59 8.29
C TYR A 300 -20.05 -16.95 9.60
N LYS A 301 -21.40 -16.93 9.63
CA LYS A 301 -22.18 -17.31 10.82
C LYS A 301 -21.95 -18.76 11.23
N LYS A 302 -21.91 -19.71 10.29
CA LYS A 302 -21.59 -21.12 10.57
C LYS A 302 -20.22 -21.27 11.23
N SER A 303 -19.22 -20.47 10.82
CA SER A 303 -17.86 -20.53 11.40
C SER A 303 -17.77 -20.00 12.85
N ILE A 304 -18.69 -19.12 13.26
CA ILE A 304 -18.75 -18.57 14.62
C ILE A 304 -19.49 -19.54 15.55
N VAL A 305 -20.61 -20.10 15.08
CA VAL A 305 -21.41 -21.07 15.86
C VAL A 305 -20.66 -22.38 16.09
N CYS A 306 -19.83 -22.83 15.13
CA CYS A 306 -18.99 -24.02 15.31
C CYS A 306 -17.73 -23.80 16.17
N LYS A 307 -17.51 -22.59 16.71
CA LYS A 307 -16.37 -22.27 17.60
C LYS A 307 -16.78 -22.02 19.06
N SER A 308 -18.05 -22.19 19.41
CA SER A 308 -18.46 -22.31 20.80
C SER A 308 -18.28 -23.76 21.23
N PRO A 309 -17.22 -24.14 21.97
CA PRO A 309 -17.28 -25.41 22.69
C PRO A 309 -18.44 -25.28 23.68
N SER A 310 -19.34 -26.26 23.62
CA SER A 310 -20.26 -26.55 24.73
C SER A 310 -19.44 -26.61 26.02
N LEU A 311 -19.66 -25.65 26.92
CA LEU A 311 -19.35 -25.79 28.33
C LEU A 311 -20.19 -26.94 28.91
#